data_AF-A0A3D2RUE9-F1
#
_entry.id   AF-A0A3D2RUE9-F1
#
_cell.length_a   1.000
_cell.length_b   1.000
_cell.length_c   1.000
_cell.angle_alpha   90.00
_cell.angle_beta   90.00
_cell.angle_gamma   90.00
#
_symmetry.space_group_name_H-M   'P 1'
#
loop_
_entity.id
_entity.type
_entity.pdbx_description
1 polymer ?
#
loop_
_entity_poly.entity_id
_entity_poly.type
_entity_poly.pdbx_seq_one_letter_code
_entity_poly.pdbx_strand_id
1 'polypeptide(L)'
;MLHDAINKHGYMPNPIHDGSNLWQGFLQGRIAMYTEGIWMMNGMKKLASFEWGVLPYPQLGNRSAVWASSHVMCLPRFSDTIDWEAAWTLLTYLSNHGVTWSDGGQLPARYSQLSSPDFTEKAHYPVFAAQIPQVIFGPNDPNIIEIQTRIEPCLLSAMSGQQPMSKMVAEIKVAVESILRRSLD
;
A
#
# COMPACT_ATOMS: atom_id res chain seq x y z
N MET A 1 2.85 20.64 1.42
CA MET A 1 1.64 20.04 0.80
C MET A 1 0.83 19.22 1.80
N LEU A 2 1.18 17.98 2.16
CA LEU A 2 0.35 17.18 3.11
C LEU A 2 0.26 17.82 4.51
N HIS A 3 1.40 18.29 5.03
CA HIS A 3 1.43 19.07 6.27
C HIS A 3 0.50 20.30 6.24
N ASP A 4 0.45 21.01 5.11
CA ASP A 4 -0.38 22.22 5.00
C ASP A 4 -1.86 21.86 4.81
N ALA A 5 -2.15 20.76 4.09
CA ALA A 5 -3.50 20.23 3.95
C ALA A 5 -4.13 19.92 5.32
N ILE A 6 -3.32 19.40 6.26
CA ILE A 6 -3.74 19.15 7.64
C ILE A 6 -3.76 20.45 8.45
N ASN A 7 -2.61 21.13 8.58
CA ASN A 7 -2.41 22.15 9.62
C ASN A 7 -2.75 23.59 9.18
N LYS A 8 -2.85 23.86 7.88
CA LYS A 8 -3.12 25.22 7.35
C LYS A 8 -4.49 25.34 6.71
N HIS A 9 -4.90 24.32 5.96
CA HIS A 9 -6.12 24.36 5.13
C HIS A 9 -7.28 23.57 5.73
N GLY A 10 -7.02 22.62 6.64
CA GLY A 10 -8.06 21.77 7.23
C GLY A 10 -8.77 20.86 6.22
N TYR A 11 -8.11 20.52 5.11
CA TYR A 11 -8.65 19.62 4.08
C TYR A 11 -8.55 18.14 4.48
N MET A 12 -7.62 17.82 5.38
CA MET A 12 -7.44 16.48 5.92
C MET A 12 -7.52 16.56 7.44
N PRO A 13 -8.21 15.60 8.09
CA PRO A 13 -8.23 15.57 9.54
C PRO A 13 -6.82 15.25 10.07
N ASN A 14 -6.49 15.81 11.22
CA ASN A 14 -5.26 15.54 11.92
C ASN A 14 -5.33 14.14 12.56
N PRO A 15 -4.46 13.19 12.16
CA PRO A 15 -4.56 11.81 12.60
C PRO A 15 -4.26 11.63 14.10
N ILE A 16 -3.56 12.59 14.74
CA ILE A 16 -3.26 12.56 16.17
C ILE A 16 -4.36 13.26 16.98
N HIS A 17 -4.82 14.43 16.53
CA HIS A 17 -5.77 15.24 17.30
C HIS A 17 -7.23 14.83 17.10
N ASP A 18 -7.60 14.42 15.89
CA ASP A 18 -9.00 14.18 15.55
C ASP A 18 -9.41 12.72 15.83
N GLY A 19 -8.47 11.87 16.27
CA GLY A 19 -8.68 10.44 16.53
C GLY A 19 -9.32 9.71 15.35
N SER A 20 -9.20 10.27 14.15
CA SER A 20 -10.06 9.94 13.03
C SER A 20 -9.53 8.72 12.30
N ASN A 21 -10.20 7.59 12.51
CA ASN A 21 -10.04 6.45 11.62
C ASN A 21 -10.63 6.84 10.25
N LEU A 22 -9.76 7.15 9.27
CA LEU A 22 -10.16 7.64 7.94
C LEU A 22 -11.16 6.69 7.27
N TRP A 23 -10.97 5.39 7.45
CA TRP A 23 -11.89 4.37 6.92
C TRP A 23 -13.30 4.50 7.50
N GLN A 24 -13.41 4.59 8.83
CA GLN A 24 -14.71 4.76 9.48
C GLN A 24 -15.35 6.12 9.15
N GLY A 25 -14.55 7.18 9.10
CA GLY A 25 -15.03 8.51 8.69
C GLY A 25 -15.59 8.52 7.28
N PHE A 26 -14.94 7.81 6.35
CA PHE A 26 -15.41 7.64 4.97
C PHE A 26 -16.72 6.84 4.92
N LEU A 27 -16.78 5.68 5.59
CA LEU A 27 -18.00 4.86 5.67
C LEU A 27 -19.20 5.60 6.30
N GLN A 28 -18.95 6.57 7.18
CA GLN A 28 -19.97 7.38 7.83
C GLN A 28 -20.33 8.65 7.03
N GLY A 29 -19.74 8.85 5.84
CA GLY A 29 -19.98 10.04 5.02
C GLY A 29 -19.38 11.34 5.59
N ARG A 30 -18.48 11.25 6.57
CA ARG A 30 -17.78 12.42 7.16
C ARG A 30 -16.53 12.80 6.39
N ILE A 31 -16.02 11.89 5.57
CA ILE A 31 -14.86 12.10 4.71
C ILE A 31 -15.31 11.84 3.27
N ALA A 32 -15.11 12.82 2.39
CA ALA A 32 -15.52 12.71 0.98
C ALA A 32 -14.53 11.91 0.12
N MET A 33 -13.24 11.96 0.46
CA MET A 33 -12.15 11.26 -0.23
C MET A 33 -11.05 10.90 0.78
N TYR A 34 -10.43 9.74 0.61
CA TYR A 34 -9.23 9.36 1.35
C TYR A 34 -8.35 8.47 0.47
N THR A 35 -7.05 8.47 0.73
CA THR A 35 -6.09 7.65 -0.01
C THR A 35 -5.94 6.30 0.67
N GLU A 36 -6.19 5.21 -0.05
CA GLU A 36 -5.96 3.87 0.44
C GLU A 36 -5.64 2.86 -0.68
N GLY A 37 -5.24 1.65 -0.29
CA GLY A 37 -4.89 0.58 -1.22
C GLY A 37 -6.06 -0.29 -1.66
N ILE A 38 -5.77 -1.14 -2.65
CA ILE A 38 -6.72 -2.07 -3.27
C ILE A 38 -7.30 -3.10 -2.28
N TRP A 39 -6.63 -3.37 -1.17
CA TRP A 39 -7.13 -4.28 -0.14
C TRP A 39 -8.45 -3.81 0.52
N MET A 40 -8.79 -2.53 0.40
CA MET A 40 -10.06 -1.98 0.94
C MET A 40 -11.28 -2.36 0.11
N MET A 41 -11.11 -2.83 -1.13
CA MET A 41 -12.20 -3.06 -2.09
C MET A 41 -13.29 -4.01 -1.57
N ASN A 42 -12.89 -5.08 -0.87
CA ASN A 42 -13.83 -6.04 -0.31
C ASN A 42 -14.58 -5.48 0.92
N GLY A 43 -13.94 -4.61 1.69
CA GLY A 43 -14.60 -3.85 2.74
C GLY A 43 -15.65 -2.90 2.16
N MET A 44 -15.27 -2.16 1.11
CA MET A 44 -16.15 -1.20 0.43
C MET A 44 -17.41 -1.86 -0.12
N LYS A 45 -17.26 -2.96 -0.88
CA LYS A 45 -18.39 -3.73 -1.43
C LYS A 45 -19.37 -4.22 -0.35
N LYS A 46 -18.90 -4.47 0.87
CA LYS A 46 -19.72 -5.04 1.96
C LYS A 46 -20.34 -3.97 2.86
N LEU A 47 -19.62 -2.88 3.10
CA LEU A 47 -19.92 -1.93 4.18
C LEU A 47 -20.38 -0.57 3.69
N ALA A 48 -20.07 -0.18 2.45
CA ALA A 48 -20.52 1.10 1.93
C ALA A 48 -22.03 1.09 1.67
N SER A 49 -22.72 2.11 2.17
CA SER A 49 -24.17 2.32 2.01
C SER A 49 -24.50 3.48 1.07
N PHE A 50 -23.50 3.97 0.33
CA PHE A 50 -23.57 5.11 -0.58
C PHE A 50 -22.83 4.79 -1.88
N GLU A 51 -23.06 5.56 -2.94
CA GLU A 51 -22.34 5.44 -4.20
C GLU A 51 -20.87 5.86 -4.03
N TRP A 52 -19.94 5.02 -4.49
CA TRP A 52 -18.51 5.25 -4.34
C TRP A 52 -17.73 4.90 -5.60
N GLY A 53 -16.51 5.41 -5.69
CA GLY A 53 -15.62 5.18 -6.81
C GLY A 53 -14.16 5.14 -6.39
N VAL A 54 -13.31 4.76 -7.35
CA VAL A 54 -11.85 4.74 -7.19
C VAL A 54 -11.26 5.63 -8.28
N LEU A 55 -10.32 6.47 -7.88
CA LEU A 55 -9.57 7.34 -8.78
C LEU A 55 -8.08 6.96 -8.73
N PRO A 56 -7.30 7.25 -9.79
CA PRO A 56 -5.85 7.15 -9.73
C PRO A 56 -5.29 7.99 -8.57
N TYR A 57 -4.19 7.53 -7.98
CA TYR A 57 -3.50 8.29 -6.95
C TYR A 57 -2.99 9.61 -7.56
N PRO A 58 -3.22 10.76 -6.92
CA PRO A 58 -2.79 12.04 -7.46
C PRO A 58 -1.26 12.11 -7.49
N GLN A 59 -0.70 12.71 -8.54
CA GLN A 59 0.72 12.99 -8.59
C GLN A 59 1.10 13.98 -7.48
N LEU A 60 1.99 13.55 -6.59
CA LEU A 60 2.56 14.41 -5.56
C LEU A 60 4.00 14.77 -5.94
N GLY A 61 4.26 16.06 -6.17
CA GLY A 61 5.56 16.55 -6.60
C GLY A 61 5.81 16.45 -8.11
N ASN A 62 7.07 16.38 -8.52
CA ASN A 62 7.46 16.58 -9.93
C ASN A 62 7.40 15.32 -10.79
N ARG A 63 7.17 14.15 -10.20
CA ARG A 63 7.14 12.86 -10.92
C ARG A 63 5.90 12.08 -10.49
N SER A 64 5.23 11.45 -11.45
CA SER A 64 4.20 10.46 -11.12
C SER A 64 4.86 9.24 -10.51
N ALA A 65 4.45 8.89 -9.29
CA ALA A 65 4.92 7.73 -8.57
C ALA A 65 3.85 7.29 -7.58
N VAL A 66 3.63 5.98 -7.47
CA VAL A 66 2.73 5.37 -6.48
C VAL A 66 3.46 4.24 -5.80
N TRP A 67 3.33 4.13 -4.48
CA TRP A 67 3.94 3.02 -3.76
C TRP A 67 3.31 1.69 -4.18
N ALA A 68 4.14 0.66 -4.35
CA ALA A 68 3.67 -0.71 -4.48
C ALA A 68 4.42 -1.67 -3.54
N SER A 69 3.69 -2.71 -3.16
CA SER A 69 4.22 -3.92 -2.55
C SER A 69 3.74 -5.14 -3.34
N SER A 70 4.26 -6.30 -3.00
CA SER A 70 3.82 -7.56 -3.57
C SER A 70 3.62 -8.61 -2.49
N HIS A 71 2.69 -9.53 -2.73
CA HIS A 71 2.59 -10.77 -1.99
C HIS A 71 3.14 -11.87 -2.89
N VAL A 72 4.11 -12.61 -2.39
CA VAL A 72 4.78 -13.67 -3.14
C VAL A 72 4.49 -15.02 -2.50
N MET A 73 4.29 -16.02 -3.35
CA MET A 73 4.22 -17.40 -2.91
C MET A 73 5.65 -17.94 -2.80
N CYS A 74 6.00 -18.48 -1.64
CA CYS A 74 7.34 -18.98 -1.36
C CYS A 74 7.29 -20.45 -0.99
N LEU A 75 8.27 -21.22 -1.46
CA LEU A 75 8.58 -22.53 -0.92
C LEU A 75 9.82 -22.42 -0.03
N PRO A 76 9.92 -23.20 1.06
CA PRO A 76 11.15 -23.27 1.82
C PRO A 76 12.30 -23.77 0.94
N ARG A 77 13.53 -23.48 1.33
CA ARG A 77 14.70 -23.95 0.57
C ARG A 77 14.92 -25.46 0.69
N PHE A 78 14.62 -26.02 1.85
CA PHE A 78 14.78 -27.45 2.15
C PHE A 78 13.63 -27.93 3.03
N SER A 79 13.16 -29.14 2.78
CA SER A 79 12.17 -29.83 3.61
C SER A 79 12.18 -31.32 3.26
N ASP A 80 12.19 -32.17 4.28
CA ASP A 80 12.11 -33.63 4.13
C ASP A 80 10.66 -34.13 4.03
N THR A 81 9.69 -33.24 4.24
CA THR A 81 8.26 -33.60 4.33
C THR A 81 7.41 -33.02 3.20
N ILE A 82 7.96 -32.09 2.41
CA ILE A 82 7.25 -31.50 1.29
C ILE A 82 7.31 -32.43 0.07
N ASP A 83 6.13 -32.73 -0.47
CA ASP A 83 5.99 -33.19 -1.84
C ASP A 83 6.16 -31.99 -2.79
N TRP A 84 7.33 -31.91 -3.42
CA TRP A 84 7.72 -30.81 -4.29
C TRP A 84 6.87 -30.72 -5.57
N GLU A 85 6.40 -31.86 -6.09
CA GLU A 85 5.57 -31.90 -7.29
C GLU A 85 4.17 -31.36 -6.98
N ALA A 86 3.59 -31.79 -5.86
CA ALA A 86 2.31 -31.27 -5.38
C ALA A 86 2.39 -29.76 -5.07
N ALA A 87 3.46 -29.33 -4.40
CA ALA A 87 3.70 -27.92 -4.11
C ALA A 87 3.79 -27.07 -5.38
N TRP A 88 4.57 -27.51 -6.37
CA TRP A 88 4.71 -26.81 -7.64
C TRP A 88 3.39 -26.77 -8.44
N THR A 89 2.64 -27.88 -8.42
CA THR A 89 1.32 -27.97 -9.04
C THR A 89 0.36 -26.95 -8.44
N LEU A 90 0.32 -26.84 -7.11
CA LEU A 90 -0.49 -25.85 -6.42
C LEU A 90 -0.07 -24.42 -6.81
N LEU A 91 1.22 -24.08 -6.73
CA LEU A 91 1.69 -22.73 -7.09
C LEU A 91 1.37 -22.36 -8.54
N THR A 92 1.52 -23.31 -9.46
CA THR A 92 1.18 -23.13 -10.87
C THR A 92 -0.31 -22.89 -11.05
N TYR A 93 -1.15 -23.68 -10.38
CA TYR A 93 -2.60 -23.50 -10.39
C TYR A 93 -2.99 -22.10 -9.89
N LEU A 94 -2.47 -21.69 -8.74
CA LEU A 94 -2.71 -20.36 -8.16
C LEU A 94 -2.31 -19.24 -9.11
N SER A 95 -1.10 -19.37 -9.70
CA SER A 95 -0.57 -18.40 -10.66
C SER A 95 -1.42 -18.29 -11.94
N ASN A 96 -1.99 -19.40 -12.42
CA ASN A 96 -2.81 -19.43 -13.64
C ASN A 96 -4.23 -18.91 -13.43
N HIS A 97 -4.76 -18.95 -12.20
CA HIS A 97 -6.13 -18.52 -11.87
C HIS A 97 -6.20 -17.11 -11.29
N GLY A 98 -5.19 -16.27 -11.52
CA GLY A 98 -5.04 -14.96 -10.90
C GLY A 98 -6.25 -14.02 -11.03
N VAL A 99 -7.02 -14.11 -12.11
CA VAL A 99 -8.24 -13.30 -12.29
C VAL A 99 -9.30 -13.66 -11.24
N THR A 100 -9.50 -14.94 -10.94
CA THR A 100 -10.39 -15.37 -9.84
C THR A 100 -9.84 -14.92 -8.49
N TRP A 101 -8.51 -15.01 -8.29
CA TRP A 101 -7.86 -14.51 -7.09
C TRP A 101 -8.06 -13.01 -6.87
N SER A 102 -8.23 -12.24 -7.94
CA SER A 102 -8.45 -10.79 -7.84
C SER A 102 -9.75 -10.40 -7.14
N ASP A 103 -10.74 -11.28 -7.09
CA ASP A 103 -11.96 -11.09 -6.31
C ASP A 103 -11.68 -11.03 -4.80
N GLY A 104 -10.54 -11.57 -4.37
CA GLY A 104 -9.98 -11.40 -3.03
C GLY A 104 -9.49 -9.98 -2.71
N GLY A 105 -9.46 -9.06 -3.67
CA GLY A 105 -9.08 -7.65 -3.44
C GLY A 105 -7.67 -7.29 -3.89
N GLN A 106 -7.04 -8.06 -4.78
CA GLN A 106 -5.66 -7.83 -5.23
C GLN A 106 -5.56 -7.90 -6.76
N LEU A 107 -4.47 -7.36 -7.32
CA LEU A 107 -4.21 -7.48 -8.76
C LEU A 107 -3.57 -8.83 -9.10
N PRO A 108 -3.96 -9.48 -10.22
CA PRO A 108 -3.20 -10.58 -10.79
C PRO A 108 -1.77 -10.14 -11.14
N ALA A 109 -0.80 -11.02 -10.94
CA ALA A 109 0.61 -10.71 -11.22
C ALA A 109 0.97 -10.76 -12.71
N ARG A 110 0.18 -11.43 -13.55
CA ARG A 110 0.48 -11.63 -14.98
C ARG A 110 -0.22 -10.58 -15.83
N TYR A 111 0.52 -9.92 -16.73
CA TYR A 111 -0.06 -8.99 -17.70
C TYR A 111 -1.15 -9.61 -18.56
N SER A 112 -1.00 -10.89 -18.97
CA SER A 112 -2.02 -11.59 -19.74
C SER A 112 -3.36 -11.70 -19.02
N GLN A 113 -3.35 -11.79 -17.69
CA GLN A 113 -4.57 -11.80 -16.87
C GLN A 113 -5.14 -10.38 -16.71
N LEU A 114 -4.29 -9.38 -16.54
CA LEU A 114 -4.70 -7.97 -16.43
C LEU A 114 -5.35 -7.44 -17.73
N SER A 115 -4.95 -7.96 -18.89
CA SER A 115 -5.54 -7.59 -20.19
C SER A 115 -6.74 -8.45 -20.60
N SER A 116 -7.15 -9.42 -19.77
CA SER A 116 -8.29 -10.28 -20.09
C SER A 116 -9.62 -9.53 -19.91
N PRO A 117 -10.66 -9.83 -20.72
CA PRO A 117 -12.00 -9.26 -20.54
C PRO A 117 -12.53 -9.44 -19.11
N ASP A 118 -12.39 -10.66 -18.58
CA ASP A 118 -12.79 -11.04 -17.22
C ASP A 118 -12.19 -10.15 -16.12
N PHE A 119 -11.03 -9.55 -16.36
CA PHE A 119 -10.42 -8.58 -15.45
C PHE A 119 -10.81 -7.14 -15.78
N THR A 120 -10.77 -6.74 -17.05
CA THR A 120 -11.03 -5.35 -17.46
C THR A 120 -12.47 -4.91 -17.24
N GLU A 121 -13.41 -5.87 -17.18
CA GLU A 121 -14.82 -5.60 -16.89
C GLU A 121 -15.11 -5.53 -15.38
N LYS A 122 -14.15 -5.86 -14.50
CA LYS A 122 -14.35 -5.76 -13.05
C LYS A 122 -14.49 -4.29 -12.63
N ALA A 123 -15.53 -3.99 -11.87
CA ALA A 123 -15.74 -2.65 -11.33
C ALA A 123 -14.54 -2.20 -10.48
N HIS A 124 -14.01 -1.00 -10.75
CA HIS A 124 -12.94 -0.31 -10.02
C HIS A 124 -11.52 -0.89 -10.10
N TYR A 125 -11.32 -2.21 -10.25
CA TYR A 125 -9.98 -2.84 -10.29
C TYR A 125 -9.08 -2.33 -11.44
N PRO A 126 -9.59 -2.09 -12.66
CA PRO A 126 -8.78 -1.57 -13.77
C PRO A 126 -8.09 -0.23 -13.49
N VAL A 127 -8.65 0.60 -12.59
CA VAL A 127 -8.04 1.87 -12.18
C VAL A 127 -6.71 1.64 -11.47
N PHE A 128 -6.57 0.55 -10.69
CA PHE A 128 -5.30 0.19 -10.07
C PHE A 128 -4.31 -0.38 -11.09
N ALA A 129 -4.78 -1.25 -11.99
CA ALA A 129 -3.93 -1.85 -13.02
C ALA A 129 -3.33 -0.79 -13.96
N ALA A 130 -4.09 0.26 -14.29
CA ALA A 130 -3.61 1.38 -15.10
C ALA A 130 -2.44 2.16 -14.46
N GLN A 131 -2.25 2.04 -13.14
CA GLN A 131 -1.17 2.68 -12.42
C GLN A 131 0.12 1.85 -12.37
N ILE A 132 0.12 0.58 -12.82
CA ILE A 132 1.32 -0.27 -12.82
C ILE A 132 2.56 0.42 -13.44
N PRO A 133 2.48 1.17 -14.55
CA PRO A 133 3.65 1.84 -15.12
C PRO A 133 4.30 2.90 -14.21
N GLN A 134 3.60 3.38 -13.18
CA GLN A 134 4.08 4.43 -12.27
C GLN A 134 4.38 3.91 -10.86
N VAL A 135 4.27 2.59 -10.64
CA VAL A 135 4.53 2.03 -9.30
C VAL A 135 6.02 2.00 -8.98
N ILE A 136 6.34 2.25 -7.72
CA ILE A 136 7.69 2.18 -7.17
C ILE A 136 7.66 1.24 -5.97
N PHE A 137 8.48 0.20 -6.03
CA PHE A 137 8.74 -0.66 -4.89
C PHE A 137 9.68 0.02 -3.91
N GLY A 138 9.49 -0.24 -2.62
CA GLY A 138 10.44 0.17 -1.60
C GLY A 138 11.83 -0.47 -1.81
N PRO A 139 12.87 0.06 -1.15
CA PRO A 139 14.21 -0.54 -1.18
C PRO A 139 14.18 -2.01 -0.78
N ASN A 140 14.91 -2.85 -1.52
CA ASN A 140 15.10 -4.26 -1.19
C ASN A 140 16.25 -4.41 -0.18
N ASP A 141 15.97 -4.12 1.08
CA ASP A 141 16.92 -4.23 2.20
C ASP A 141 16.38 -5.23 3.24
N PRO A 142 17.20 -6.17 3.75
CA PRO A 142 16.78 -7.09 4.82
C PRO A 142 16.23 -6.41 6.07
N ASN A 143 16.65 -5.17 6.33
CA ASN A 143 16.25 -4.37 7.48
C ASN A 143 15.10 -3.41 7.17
N ILE A 144 14.47 -3.49 5.98
CA ILE A 144 13.44 -2.52 5.55
C ILE A 144 12.28 -2.38 6.55
N ILE A 145 11.87 -3.48 7.19
CA ILE A 145 10.80 -3.48 8.19
C ILE A 145 11.23 -2.71 9.44
N GLU A 146 12.46 -2.91 9.91
CA GLU A 146 12.99 -2.12 11.04
C GLU A 146 13.09 -0.64 10.67
N ILE A 147 13.58 -0.33 9.47
CA ILE A 147 13.67 1.03 8.95
C ILE A 147 12.30 1.69 8.93
N GLN A 148 11.29 1.06 8.35
CA GLN A 148 9.91 1.57 8.27
C GLN A 148 9.34 1.83 9.67
N THR A 149 9.48 0.86 10.57
CA THR A 149 8.98 0.95 11.95
C THR A 149 9.59 2.14 12.70
N ARG A 150 10.83 2.53 12.39
CA ARG A 150 11.51 3.68 13.01
C ARG A 150 11.17 5.01 12.36
N ILE A 151 10.85 5.01 11.06
CA ILE A 151 10.53 6.21 10.28
C ILE A 151 9.08 6.66 10.47
N GLU A 152 8.14 5.72 10.50
CA GLU A 152 6.70 6.02 10.50
C GLU A 152 6.26 6.97 11.63
N PRO A 153 6.67 6.78 12.91
CA PRO A 153 6.27 7.69 13.98
C PRO A 153 6.83 9.11 13.79
N CYS A 154 8.06 9.24 13.28
CA CYS A 154 8.69 10.53 13.00
C CYS A 154 7.92 11.29 11.90
N LEU A 155 7.54 10.58 10.83
CA LEU A 155 6.73 11.13 9.74
C LEU A 155 5.35 11.57 10.25
N LEU A 156 4.65 10.70 10.98
CA LEU A 156 3.32 11.00 11.51
C LEU A 156 3.35 12.22 12.44
N SER A 157 4.32 12.28 13.34
CA SER A 157 4.52 13.39 14.26
C SER A 157 4.75 14.71 13.52
N ALA A 158 5.63 14.73 12.52
CA ALA A 158 5.90 15.93 11.74
C ALA A 158 4.70 16.36 10.89
N MET A 159 4.07 15.42 10.17
CA MET A 159 2.88 15.68 9.35
C MET A 159 1.73 16.28 10.17
N SER A 160 1.57 15.83 11.41
CA SER A 160 0.52 16.29 12.33
C SER A 160 0.88 17.59 13.06
N GLY A 161 2.04 18.19 12.77
CA GLY A 161 2.49 19.45 13.38
C GLY A 161 3.10 19.31 14.79
N GLN A 162 3.29 18.08 15.30
CA GLN A 162 3.86 17.84 16.64
C GLN A 162 5.36 18.13 16.70
N GLN A 163 6.05 18.08 15.55
CA GLN A 163 7.45 18.47 15.45
C GLN A 163 7.77 19.17 14.13
N PRO A 164 8.83 20.00 14.09
CA PRO A 164 9.32 20.57 12.84
C PRO A 164 9.80 19.48 11.87
N MET A 165 9.58 19.70 10.56
CA MET A 165 10.06 18.79 9.51
C MET A 165 11.58 18.57 9.55
N SER A 166 12.36 19.61 9.90
CA SER A 166 13.81 19.51 10.02
C SER A 166 14.26 18.53 11.10
N LYS A 167 13.52 18.46 12.22
CA LYS A 167 13.79 17.51 13.30
C LYS A 167 13.49 16.08 12.85
N MET A 168 12.36 15.85 12.19
CA MET A 168 12.02 14.56 11.61
C MET A 168 13.10 14.05 10.64
N VAL A 169 13.62 14.92 9.77
CA VAL A 169 14.70 14.54 8.83
C VAL A 169 15.97 14.13 9.57
N ALA A 170 16.36 14.86 10.62
CA ALA A 170 17.53 14.54 11.42
C ALA A 170 17.38 13.20 12.17
N GLU A 171 16.21 12.95 12.77
CA GLU A 171 15.91 11.71 13.49
C GLU A 171 15.89 10.49 12.56
N ILE A 172 15.21 10.60 11.41
CA ILE A 172 15.18 9.54 10.39
C ILE A 172 16.60 9.22 9.94
N LYS A 173 17.42 10.24 9.64
CA LYS A 173 18.81 10.03 9.22
C LYS A 173 19.60 9.20 10.23
N VAL A 174 19.58 9.62 11.51
CA VAL A 174 20.31 8.91 12.57
C VAL A 174 19.79 7.48 12.74
N ALA A 175 18.47 7.28 12.72
CA ALA A 175 17.86 5.97 12.86
C ALA A 175 18.26 5.03 11.72
N VAL A 176 18.15 5.49 10.47
CA VAL A 176 18.50 4.70 9.28
C VAL A 176 19.99 4.38 9.26
N GLU A 177 20.87 5.36 9.49
CA GLU A 177 22.31 5.14 9.50
C GLU A 177 22.72 4.12 10.58
N SER A 178 22.10 4.17 11.77
CA SER A 178 22.36 3.21 12.83
C SER A 178 21.94 1.79 12.47
N ILE A 179 20.87 1.61 11.70
CA ILE A 179 20.43 0.29 11.25
C ILE A 179 21.40 -0.24 10.19
N LEU A 180 21.69 0.58 9.17
CA LEU A 180 22.54 0.18 8.05
C LEU A 180 23.98 -0.10 8.45
N ARG A 181 24.51 0.56 9.49
CA ARG A 181 25.86 0.26 10.00
C ARG A 181 25.95 -1.13 10.62
N ARG A 182 24.92 -1.59 11.34
CA ARG A 182 24.92 -2.93 11.96
C ARG A 182 24.90 -4.07 10.94
N SER A 183 24.37 -3.82 9.74
CA SER A 183 24.31 -4.84 8.68
C SER A 183 25.62 -5.00 7.89
N LEU A 184 26.64 -4.20 8.18
CA LEU A 184 27.97 -4.29 7.56
C LEU A 184 28.97 -5.10 8.39
N ASP A 185 28.62 -5.44 9.63
CA ASP A 185 29.40 -6.28 10.55
C ASP A 185 28.87 -7.72 10.54
#